data_AF-A0A511YIY6-F1
#
_entry.id   AF-A0A511YIY6-F1
#
_cell.length_a   1.000
_cell.length_b   1.000
_cell.length_c   1.000
_cell.angle_alpha   90.00
_cell.angle_beta   90.00
_cell.angle_gamma   90.00
#
_symmetry.space_group_name_H-M   'P 1'
#
loop_
_entity.id
_entity.type
_entity.pdbx_description
1 polymer ?
#
loop_
_entity_poly.entity_id
_entity_poly.type
_entity_poly.pdbx_seq_one_letter_code
_entity_poly.pdbx_strand_id
1 'polypeptide(L)'
;MGARALENNCIIVAAAGNDSSRPSLPKPVSTPANSVSIMAVGAIDSQMKIARFSNAGLNPVTGGNVNLCAPGVDVISLYPKNSKNKSGNYYAMSGTSMATPHVAGMLALYMEKFPEKAAGEIWEWAESKARPIERLKYRTSETD
;
A
#
# COMPACT_ATOMS: atom_id res chain seq x y z
N MET A 1 2.37 18.95 -0.72
CA MET A 1 0.96 18.50 -0.55
C MET A 1 0.84 17.45 0.55
N GLY A 2 1.57 16.32 0.49
CA GLY A 2 1.50 15.27 1.53
C GLY A 2 1.81 15.75 2.94
N ALA A 3 2.95 16.44 3.15
CA ALA A 3 3.30 16.98 4.47
C ALA A 3 2.21 17.90 5.04
N ARG A 4 1.66 18.79 4.20
CA ARG A 4 0.56 19.68 4.60
C ARG A 4 -0.71 18.91 4.96
N ALA A 5 -1.04 17.83 4.26
CA ALA A 5 -2.18 16.99 4.62
C ALA A 5 -1.97 16.32 5.99
N LEU A 6 -0.77 15.79 6.24
CA LEU A 6 -0.44 15.14 7.51
C LEU A 6 -0.47 16.11 8.69
N GLU A 7 0.06 17.34 8.52
CA GLU A 7 -0.06 18.44 9.48
C GLU A 7 -1.52 18.80 9.81
N ASN A 8 -2.45 18.54 8.90
CA ASN A 8 -3.89 18.77 9.07
C ASN A 8 -4.64 17.47 9.41
N ASN A 9 -3.97 16.50 10.04
CA ASN A 9 -4.55 15.21 10.45
C ASN A 9 -5.18 14.39 9.30
N CYS A 10 -4.60 14.48 8.11
CA CYS A 10 -5.05 13.71 6.94
C CYS A 10 -3.91 12.82 6.42
N ILE A 11 -4.10 11.50 6.49
CA ILE A 11 -3.17 10.53 5.93
C ILE A 11 -3.50 10.33 4.44
N ILE A 12 -2.53 10.60 3.57
CA ILE A 12 -2.64 10.25 2.15
C ILE A 12 -2.07 8.85 1.95
N VAL A 13 -2.88 7.95 1.40
CA VAL A 13 -2.50 6.57 1.06
C VAL A 13 -2.47 6.43 -0.45
N ALA A 14 -1.37 5.90 -1.01
CA ALA A 14 -1.20 5.75 -2.45
C ALA A 14 -0.67 4.36 -2.83
N ALA A 15 -1.06 3.91 -4.02
CA ALA A 15 -0.62 2.64 -4.58
C ALA A 15 0.87 2.68 -4.92
N ALA A 16 1.62 1.64 -4.54
CA ALA A 16 3.06 1.59 -4.80
C ALA A 16 3.41 1.52 -6.30
N GLY A 17 2.50 1.01 -7.13
CA GLY A 17 2.71 0.81 -8.57
C GLY A 17 2.64 -0.66 -8.97
N ASN A 18 2.33 -0.91 -10.25
CA ASN A 18 2.07 -2.26 -10.80
C ASN A 18 3.04 -2.63 -11.94
N ASP A 19 4.14 -1.90 -12.09
CA ASP A 19 5.05 -1.99 -13.23
C ASP A 19 6.16 -3.01 -13.01
N SER A 20 6.21 -3.58 -11.81
CA SER A 20 7.13 -4.65 -11.50
C SER A 20 6.73 -5.91 -12.26
N SER A 21 7.69 -6.79 -12.46
CA SER A 21 7.46 -8.19 -12.79
C SER A 21 8.12 -9.11 -11.76
N ARG A 22 8.54 -8.50 -10.64
CA ARG A 22 9.45 -9.03 -9.62
C ARG A 22 10.62 -9.83 -10.21
N PRO A 23 11.43 -9.21 -11.10
CA PRO A 23 12.73 -9.77 -11.46
C PRO A 23 13.70 -9.64 -10.27
N SER A 24 14.97 -10.00 -10.46
CA SER A 24 16.02 -9.88 -9.43
C SER A 24 16.16 -8.48 -8.82
N LEU A 25 15.67 -7.43 -9.50
CA LEU A 25 15.51 -6.08 -8.98
C LEU A 25 14.11 -5.54 -9.37
N PRO A 26 13.14 -5.39 -8.45
CA PRO A 26 11.81 -4.88 -8.76
C PRO A 26 11.81 -3.43 -9.24
N LYS A 27 10.69 -2.95 -9.79
CA LYS A 27 10.51 -1.52 -10.05
C LYS A 27 10.33 -0.76 -8.72
N PRO A 28 10.88 0.46 -8.59
CA PRO A 28 10.72 1.27 -7.40
C PRO A 28 9.28 1.75 -7.23
N VAL A 29 8.91 2.13 -6.02
CA VAL A 29 7.64 2.82 -5.75
C VAL A 29 7.47 4.02 -6.68
N SER A 30 6.32 4.13 -7.32
CA SER A 30 6.02 5.18 -8.31
C SER A 30 5.50 6.46 -7.64
N THR A 31 5.58 7.59 -8.35
CA THR A 31 4.93 8.84 -7.95
C THR A 31 3.41 8.68 -7.98
N PRO A 32 2.65 9.21 -6.99
CA PRO A 32 3.10 10.05 -5.86
C PRO A 32 3.47 9.27 -4.59
N ALA A 33 3.32 7.95 -4.58
CA ALA A 33 3.57 7.10 -3.41
C ALA A 33 5.04 7.13 -2.95
N ASN A 34 5.98 7.54 -3.80
CA ASN A 34 7.39 7.66 -3.44
C ASN A 34 7.72 8.85 -2.51
N SER A 35 6.76 9.71 -2.17
CA SER A 35 6.98 10.79 -1.20
C SER A 35 7.08 10.24 0.23
N VAL A 36 8.01 10.77 1.03
CA VAL A 36 8.11 10.48 2.48
C VAL A 36 6.85 10.85 3.28
N SER A 37 5.99 11.70 2.71
CA SER A 37 4.76 12.18 3.34
C SER A 37 3.49 11.51 2.80
N ILE A 38 3.63 10.44 2.01
CA ILE A 38 2.52 9.67 1.45
C ILE A 38 2.75 8.18 1.75
N MET A 39 1.74 7.51 2.30
CA MET A 39 1.84 6.11 2.69
C MET A 39 1.71 5.23 1.44
N ALA A 40 2.80 4.61 1.04
CA ALA A 40 2.86 3.69 -0.09
C ALA A 40 2.37 2.29 0.29
N VAL A 41 1.46 1.75 -0.51
CA VAL A 41 0.85 0.44 -0.27
C VAL A 41 1.22 -0.57 -1.37
N GLY A 42 1.88 -1.65 -0.97
CA GLY A 42 2.16 -2.81 -1.80
C GLY A 42 1.02 -3.83 -1.81
N ALA A 43 1.01 -4.70 -2.82
CA ALA A 43 -0.02 -5.74 -2.97
C ALA A 43 0.51 -7.12 -2.55
N ILE A 44 -0.28 -7.84 -1.76
CA ILE A 44 -0.08 -9.26 -1.43
C ILE A 44 -1.28 -10.10 -1.89
N ASP A 45 -1.04 -11.39 -2.10
CA ASP A 45 -2.09 -12.39 -2.32
C ASP A 45 -2.64 -12.98 -1.02
N SER A 46 -3.63 -13.88 -1.13
CA SER A 46 -4.26 -14.57 0.00
C SER A 46 -3.31 -15.50 0.76
N GLN A 47 -2.14 -15.79 0.22
CA GLN A 47 -1.08 -16.58 0.87
C GLN A 47 -0.01 -15.67 1.52
N MET A 48 -0.27 -14.37 1.65
CA MET A 48 0.66 -13.37 2.18
C MET A 48 1.95 -13.22 1.34
N LYS A 49 1.93 -13.63 0.06
CA LYS A 49 3.06 -13.44 -0.85
C LYS A 49 2.88 -12.13 -1.59
N ILE A 50 3.98 -11.42 -1.85
CA ILE A 50 3.91 -10.17 -2.61
C ILE A 50 3.54 -10.49 -4.07
N ALA A 51 2.56 -9.75 -4.57
CA ALA A 51 2.10 -9.85 -5.94
C ALA A 51 3.23 -9.57 -6.93
N ARG A 52 3.33 -10.37 -7.99
CA ARG A 52 4.38 -10.25 -9.02
C ARG A 52 4.46 -8.85 -9.65
N PHE A 53 3.34 -8.15 -9.76
CA PHE A 53 3.28 -6.80 -10.32
C PHE A 53 3.65 -5.69 -9.33
N SER A 54 3.65 -5.95 -8.02
CA SER A 54 3.85 -4.90 -7.02
C SER A 54 5.26 -4.32 -7.09
N ASN A 55 5.34 -3.00 -7.23
CA ASN A 55 6.58 -2.26 -7.03
C ASN A 55 7.06 -2.43 -5.57
N ALA A 56 8.33 -2.14 -5.33
CA ALA A 56 8.99 -2.35 -4.05
C ALA A 56 9.73 -1.11 -3.56
N GLY A 57 9.94 -1.05 -2.25
CA GLY A 57 10.77 -0.05 -1.64
C GLY A 57 12.24 -0.31 -1.97
N LEU A 58 12.88 0.61 -2.70
CA LEU A 58 14.29 0.49 -3.10
C LEU A 58 15.14 1.67 -2.64
N ASN A 59 14.52 2.72 -2.12
CA ASN A 59 15.20 3.92 -1.67
C ASN A 59 14.67 4.35 -0.30
N PRO A 60 15.21 3.80 0.79
CA PRO A 60 14.75 4.15 2.13
C PRO A 60 15.17 5.55 2.58
N VAL A 61 16.21 6.14 1.96
CA VAL A 61 16.83 7.38 2.42
C VAL A 61 16.13 8.63 1.86
N THR A 62 15.65 8.60 0.61
CA THR A 62 15.03 9.78 -0.02
C THR A 62 13.52 9.62 -0.25
N GLY A 63 12.88 8.65 0.40
CA GLY A 63 11.50 8.25 0.13
C GLY A 63 11.39 7.20 -0.98
N GLY A 64 10.23 6.57 -1.09
CA GLY A 64 10.03 5.41 -1.97
C GLY A 64 10.17 4.07 -1.26
N ASN A 65 9.86 4.03 0.03
CA ASN A 65 9.59 2.80 0.77
C ASN A 65 8.18 2.28 0.47
N VAL A 66 7.93 1.00 0.75
CA VAL A 66 6.57 0.48 0.93
C VAL A 66 6.30 0.46 2.43
N ASN A 67 5.35 1.27 2.88
CA ASN A 67 5.00 1.41 4.29
C ASN A 67 4.21 0.19 4.78
N LEU A 68 3.20 -0.21 4.01
CA LEU A 68 2.34 -1.36 4.32
C LEU A 68 2.07 -2.19 3.06
N CYS A 69 1.74 -3.46 3.27
CA CYS A 69 1.18 -4.33 2.24
C CYS A 69 -0.23 -4.74 2.64
N ALA A 70 -1.12 -4.89 1.67
CA ALA A 70 -2.49 -5.35 1.89
C ALA A 70 -2.99 -6.22 0.72
N PRO A 71 -4.12 -6.94 0.89
CA PRO A 71 -4.69 -7.76 -0.18
C PRO A 71 -4.91 -6.97 -1.45
N GLY A 72 -4.24 -7.39 -2.52
CA GLY A 72 -4.30 -6.72 -3.83
C GLY A 72 -4.36 -7.68 -5.00
N VAL A 73 -4.49 -8.99 -4.76
CA VAL A 73 -4.67 -10.01 -5.80
C VAL A 73 -6.06 -10.60 -5.67
N ASP A 74 -6.77 -10.63 -6.80
CA ASP A 74 -8.12 -11.19 -6.94
C ASP A 74 -9.12 -10.65 -5.92
N VAL A 75 -9.02 -9.35 -5.63
CA VAL A 75 -9.92 -8.65 -4.70
C VAL A 75 -11.26 -8.42 -5.38
N ILE A 76 -12.31 -9.01 -4.83
CA ILE A 76 -13.68 -8.79 -5.26
C ILE A 76 -14.19 -7.47 -4.68
N SER A 77 -14.63 -6.55 -5.53
CA SER A 77 -15.27 -5.31 -5.10
C SER A 77 -16.42 -4.94 -6.05
N LEU A 78 -17.15 -3.88 -5.69
CA LEU A 78 -18.23 -3.33 -6.51
C LEU A 78 -17.69 -2.91 -7.88
N TYR A 79 -18.44 -3.26 -8.92
CA TYR A 79 -18.09 -2.95 -10.30
C TYR A 79 -19.32 -2.39 -11.04
N PRO A 80 -19.16 -1.32 -11.84
CA PRO A 80 -20.29 -0.73 -12.56
C PRO A 80 -20.99 -1.73 -13.49
N LYS A 81 -22.32 -1.78 -13.40
CA LYS A 81 -23.15 -2.49 -14.39
C LYS A 81 -22.84 -1.95 -15.79
N ASN A 82 -22.81 -2.84 -16.78
CA ASN A 82 -22.58 -2.52 -18.20
C ASN A 82 -21.16 -2.07 -18.56
N SER A 83 -20.18 -2.20 -17.67
CA SER A 83 -18.78 -2.09 -18.08
C SER A 83 -18.40 -3.28 -18.97
N LYS A 84 -17.69 -3.01 -20.07
CA LYS A 84 -17.41 -3.95 -21.16
C LYS A 84 -16.87 -5.27 -20.58
N ASN A 85 -17.58 -6.36 -20.86
CA ASN A 85 -17.20 -7.77 -20.61
C ASN A 85 -17.50 -8.36 -19.22
N LYS A 86 -18.38 -7.76 -18.39
CA LYS A 86 -18.69 -8.32 -17.06
C LYS A 86 -20.17 -8.22 -16.70
N SER A 87 -20.80 -9.38 -16.51
CA SER A 87 -22.17 -9.52 -16.03
C SER A 87 -22.18 -9.61 -14.49
N GLY A 88 -22.25 -8.48 -13.78
CA GLY A 88 -22.38 -8.49 -12.33
C GLY A 88 -22.11 -7.14 -11.68
N ASN A 89 -22.55 -7.00 -10.42
CA ASN A 89 -22.24 -5.84 -9.58
C ASN A 89 -20.89 -5.96 -8.88
N TYR A 90 -20.21 -7.10 -9.05
CA TYR A 90 -18.96 -7.42 -8.40
C TYR A 90 -17.98 -7.97 -9.42
N TYR A 91 -16.71 -7.65 -9.24
CA TYR A 91 -15.65 -8.21 -10.07
C TYR A 91 -14.33 -8.30 -9.30
N ALA A 92 -13.59 -9.38 -9.53
CA ALA A 92 -12.27 -9.59 -8.96
C ALA A 92 -11.20 -8.84 -9.77
N MET A 93 -10.44 -7.95 -9.13
CA MET A 93 -9.33 -7.23 -9.75
C MET A 93 -8.05 -7.40 -8.96
N SER A 94 -6.93 -7.31 -9.68
CA SER A 94 -5.59 -7.37 -9.11
C SER A 94 -4.86 -6.05 -9.36
N GLY A 95 -4.24 -5.51 -8.32
CA GLY A 95 -3.45 -4.28 -8.36
C GLY A 95 -3.14 -3.72 -6.97
N THR A 96 -2.06 -2.96 -6.86
CA THR A 96 -1.79 -2.13 -5.66
C THR A 96 -2.91 -1.14 -5.40
N SER A 97 -3.63 -0.70 -6.44
CA SER A 97 -4.87 0.07 -6.34
C SER A 97 -5.96 -0.62 -5.52
N MET A 98 -5.98 -1.96 -5.46
CA MET A 98 -6.93 -2.72 -4.64
C MET A 98 -6.42 -2.91 -3.21
N ALA A 99 -5.10 -2.91 -3.01
CA ALA A 99 -4.48 -2.93 -1.69
C ALA A 99 -4.64 -1.58 -0.95
N THR A 100 -4.49 -0.45 -1.66
CA THR A 100 -4.61 0.91 -1.12
C THR A 100 -5.89 1.13 -0.28
N PRO A 101 -7.12 0.85 -0.77
CA PRO A 101 -8.34 1.08 -0.01
C PRO A 101 -8.48 0.18 1.22
N HIS A 102 -7.87 -1.01 1.24
CA HIS A 102 -7.84 -1.83 2.46
C HIS A 102 -7.07 -1.12 3.59
N VAL A 103 -5.90 -0.56 3.26
CA VAL A 103 -5.10 0.20 4.23
C VAL A 103 -5.81 1.49 4.64
N ALA A 104 -6.37 2.23 3.68
CA ALA A 104 -7.11 3.45 3.98
C ALA A 104 -8.31 3.19 4.92
N GLY A 105 -9.07 2.11 4.68
CA GLY A 105 -10.17 1.72 5.56
C GLY A 105 -9.70 1.30 6.96
N MET A 106 -8.60 0.55 7.06
CA MET A 106 -8.00 0.19 8.36
C MET A 106 -7.56 1.43 9.15
N LEU A 107 -6.91 2.40 8.49
CA LEU A 107 -6.50 3.65 9.13
C LEU A 107 -7.71 4.47 9.57
N ALA A 108 -8.77 4.54 8.76
CA ALA A 108 -10.01 5.22 9.14
C ALA A 108 -10.62 4.63 10.42
N LEU A 109 -10.63 3.30 10.57
CA LEU A 109 -11.09 2.64 11.80
C LEU A 109 -10.20 2.98 13.01
N TYR A 110 -8.88 3.10 12.82
CA TYR A 110 -8.00 3.55 13.90
C TYR A 110 -8.21 5.01 14.26
N MET A 111 -8.43 5.89 13.27
CA MET A 111 -8.74 7.30 13.50
C MET A 111 -10.10 7.48 14.20
N GLU A 112 -11.09 6.65 13.88
CA GLU A 112 -12.39 6.63 14.59
C GLU A 112 -12.23 6.17 16.04
N LYS A 113 -11.45 5.10 16.27
CA LYS A 113 -11.25 4.53 17.61
C LYS A 113 -10.42 5.42 18.53
N PHE A 114 -9.49 6.19 17.98
CA PHE A 114 -8.56 7.04 18.72
C PHE A 114 -8.58 8.48 18.19
N PRO A 115 -9.71 9.20 18.36
CA PRO A 115 -9.89 10.55 17.80
C PRO A 115 -8.94 11.59 18.39
N GLU A 116 -8.34 11.31 19.55
CA GLU A 116 -7.35 12.17 20.20
C GLU A 116 -5.94 12.04 19.61
N LYS A 117 -5.66 10.98 18.85
CA LYS A 117 -4.33 10.73 18.28
C LYS A 117 -4.12 11.54 17.01
N ALA A 118 -2.92 12.09 16.86
CA ALA A 118 -2.53 12.71 15.60
C ALA A 118 -2.42 11.65 14.49
N ALA A 119 -2.68 12.06 13.25
CA ALA A 119 -2.57 11.17 12.10
C ALA A 119 -1.18 10.53 11.95
N GLY A 120 -0.12 11.27 12.32
CA GLY A 120 1.25 10.75 12.33
C GLY A 120 1.45 9.61 13.33
N GLU A 121 0.87 9.71 14.53
CA GLU A 121 0.96 8.63 15.53
C GLU A 121 0.24 7.37 15.05
N ILE A 122 -0.92 7.52 14.39
CA ILE A 122 -1.66 6.39 13.82
C ILE A 122 -0.88 5.74 12.68
N TRP A 123 -0.24 6.54 11.83
CA TRP A 123 0.66 6.04 10.78
C TRP A 123 1.77 5.18 11.38
N GLU A 124 2.57 5.76 12.28
CA GLU A 124 3.72 5.07 12.90
C GLU A 124 3.27 3.80 13.61
N TRP A 125 2.14 3.87 14.31
CA TRP A 125 1.59 2.73 15.00
C TRP A 125 1.17 1.62 14.04
N ALA A 126 0.52 1.94 12.92
CA ALA A 126 0.12 0.97 11.91
C ALA A 126 1.34 0.24 11.31
N GLU A 127 2.43 0.95 11.02
CA GLU A 127 3.68 0.34 10.56
C GLU A 127 4.31 -0.56 11.64
N SER A 128 4.35 -0.10 12.89
CA SER A 128 4.95 -0.85 14.00
C SER A 128 4.25 -2.18 14.31
N LYS A 129 2.95 -2.27 13.99
CA LYS A 129 2.12 -3.46 14.22
C LYS A 129 2.00 -4.37 13.01
N ALA A 130 2.50 -3.94 11.85
CA ALA A 130 2.41 -4.73 10.63
C ALA A 130 3.22 -6.03 10.76
N ARG A 131 2.60 -7.15 10.39
CA ARG A 131 3.31 -8.43 10.30
C ARG A 131 4.43 -8.33 9.24
N PRO A 132 5.69 -8.67 9.57
CA PRO A 132 6.74 -8.74 8.58
C PRO A 132 6.41 -9.77 7.50
N ILE A 133 6.62 -9.40 6.24
CA ILE A 133 6.60 -10.37 5.14
C ILE A 133 7.97 -11.02 5.09
N GLU A 134 8.01 -12.33 5.34
CA GLU A 134 9.25 -13.11 5.36
C GLU A 134 9.95 -13.09 3.98
N ARG A 135 11.28 -13.08 3.99
CA ARG A 135 12.14 -13.21 2.79
C ARG A 135 12.05 -12.08 1.76
N LEU A 136 11.69 -10.85 2.17
CA LEU A 136 11.95 -9.68 1.32
C LEU A 136 13.42 -9.26 1.39
N LYS A 137 14.15 -9.51 0.30
CA LYS A 137 15.54 -9.05 0.11
C LYS A 137 15.72 -7.52 0.12
N TYR A 138 14.65 -6.75 -0.06
CA TYR A 138 14.72 -5.30 -0.25
C TYR A 138 14.31 -4.49 0.99
N ARG A 139 14.20 -5.14 2.17
CA ARG A 139 13.74 -4.48 3.39
C ARG A 139 14.88 -3.89 4.24
N THR A 140 16.14 -4.20 3.98
CA THR A 140 17.25 -3.74 4.82
C THR A 140 18.47 -3.34 4.01
N SER A 141 19.02 -2.17 4.35
CA SER A 141 20.42 -1.80 4.11
C SER A 141 21.32 -2.55 5.09
N GLU A 142 21.27 -3.87 5.12
CA GLU A 142 22.28 -4.68 5.81
C GLU A 142 22.60 -5.89 4.93
N THR A 143 23.90 -5.98 4.69
CA THR A 143 24.64 -7.03 4.00
C THR A 143 24.29 -8.42 4.50
N ASP A 144 23.94 -9.31 3.56
CA ASP A 144 24.37 -10.72 3.63
C ASP A 144 25.83 -10.80 3.18
#